data_AF-A0A8H3KV51-F1
#
_entry.id   AF-A0A8H3KV51-F1
#
_cell.length_a   1.000
_cell.length_b   1.000
_cell.length_c   1.000
_cell.angle_alpha   90.00
_cell.angle_beta   90.00
_cell.angle_gamma   90.00
#
_symmetry.space_group_name_H-M   'P 1'
#
loop_
_entity.id
_entity.type
_entity.pdbx_description
1 polymer ?
#
loop_
_entity_poly.entity_id
_entity_poly.type
_entity_poly.pdbx_seq_one_letter_code
_entity_poly.pdbx_strand_id
1 'polypeptide(L)'
;MIPIRQEFINDAIKEAFTLEDSNIHNNNIDRKHEFLQQIILNNNFLTNEEKSEATRILNVRYDRDRILFINNGGKKICKLCKLERLCAMHCENCIRIYLETNFSNWTSGNNNVDDLIKRCQRKSLAPHMVVEWIPYNNLQNIKYLKKGGYSDIYTADWIGGRYIEWDFQQRELIRFGTHEVILKRLVNIESANRSWFEEAESHLTIGSKWVDIVPCYGITLDPSTNDYMLVLHKMDNDLRTHLRQNHNKLTWKKEFKS
;
A
#
# COMPACT_ATOMS: atom_id res chain seq x y z
N MET A 1 20.66 23.59 -2.08
CA MET A 1 19.49 22.73 -2.40
C MET A 1 18.31 23.28 -1.62
N ILE A 2 17.33 23.85 -2.31
CA ILE A 2 16.12 24.39 -1.67
C ILE A 2 15.29 23.19 -1.20
N PRO A 3 14.79 23.17 0.05
CA PRO A 3 13.95 22.07 0.51
C PRO A 3 12.66 22.01 -0.31
N ILE A 4 12.32 20.82 -0.81
CA ILE A 4 11.05 20.57 -1.49
C ILE A 4 9.90 20.83 -0.51
N ARG A 5 8.93 21.68 -0.89
CA ARG A 5 7.77 21.99 -0.05
C ARG A 5 6.66 20.98 -0.32
N GLN A 6 6.63 19.91 0.49
CA GLN A 6 5.68 18.81 0.30
C GLN A 6 4.21 19.25 0.34
N GLU A 7 3.88 20.24 1.17
CA GLU A 7 2.51 20.78 1.28
C GLU A 7 2.05 21.39 -0.05
N PHE A 8 2.91 22.16 -0.72
CA PHE A 8 2.61 22.79 -2.01
C PHE A 8 2.39 21.75 -3.11
N ILE A 9 3.19 20.69 -3.12
CA ILE A 9 3.01 19.55 -4.02
C ILE A 9 1.65 18.89 -3.80
N ASN A 10 1.31 18.61 -2.53
CA ASN A 10 0.07 17.94 -2.17
C ASN A 10 -1.15 18.80 -2.56
N ASP A 11 -1.10 20.10 -2.32
CA ASP A 11 -2.16 21.05 -2.68
C ASP A 11 -2.34 21.16 -4.19
N ALA A 12 -1.25 21.29 -4.95
CA ALA A 12 -1.31 21.35 -6.41
C ALA A 12 -1.89 20.05 -7.01
N ILE A 13 -1.51 18.89 -6.48
CA ILE A 13 -2.09 17.61 -6.90
C ILE A 13 -3.58 17.57 -6.57
N LYS A 14 -3.96 17.97 -5.35
CA LYS A 14 -5.36 18.00 -4.92
C LYS A 14 -6.21 18.91 -5.81
N GLU A 15 -5.70 20.10 -6.11
CA GLU A 15 -6.34 21.05 -7.02
C GLU A 15 -6.51 20.44 -8.42
N ALA A 16 -5.46 19.82 -8.98
CA ALA A 16 -5.53 19.15 -10.28
C ALA A 16 -6.64 18.07 -10.32
N PHE A 17 -6.79 17.29 -9.25
CA PHE A 17 -7.86 16.31 -9.12
C PHE A 17 -9.25 16.95 -8.96
N THR A 18 -9.37 18.15 -8.37
CA THR A 18 -10.67 18.85 -8.28
C THR A 18 -11.10 19.46 -9.61
N LEU A 19 -10.15 19.82 -10.47
CA LEU A 19 -10.42 20.31 -11.83
C LEU A 19 -10.76 19.17 -12.80
N GLU A 20 -10.46 17.94 -12.43
CA GLU A 20 -10.77 16.76 -13.24
C GLU A 20 -12.26 16.42 -13.12
N ASP A 21 -13.02 16.64 -14.20
CA ASP A 21 -14.39 16.14 -14.31
C ASP A 21 -14.38 14.74 -14.94
N SER A 22 -14.79 13.76 -14.13
CA SER A 22 -14.93 12.35 -14.54
C SER A 22 -15.75 12.14 -15.82
N ASN A 23 -16.65 13.06 -16.17
CA ASN A 23 -17.45 12.97 -17.40
C ASN A 23 -16.67 13.37 -18.67
N ILE A 24 -15.62 14.20 -18.55
CA ILE A 24 -14.87 14.74 -19.70
C ILE A 24 -13.93 13.69 -20.30
N HIS A 25 -13.37 12.80 -19.46
CA HIS A 25 -12.42 11.79 -19.90
C HIS A 25 -13.03 10.41 -20.18
N ASN A 26 -14.36 10.27 -20.09
CA ASN A 26 -15.09 9.01 -20.33
C ASN A 26 -14.48 7.82 -19.55
N ASN A 27 -14.08 8.05 -18.30
CA ASN A 27 -13.35 7.08 -17.45
C ASN A 27 -12.06 6.50 -18.06
N ASN A 28 -11.47 7.16 -19.06
CA ASN A 28 -10.18 6.76 -19.62
C ASN A 28 -9.04 7.26 -18.72
N ILE A 29 -8.44 6.32 -18.01
CA ILE A 29 -7.32 6.54 -17.08
C ILE A 29 -6.07 7.16 -17.74
N ASP A 30 -5.79 6.84 -19.00
CA ASP A 30 -4.63 7.40 -19.72
C ASP A 30 -4.84 8.90 -19.96
N ARG A 31 -6.03 9.28 -20.46
CA ARG A 31 -6.40 10.69 -20.69
C ARG A 31 -6.44 11.49 -19.39
N LYS A 32 -6.97 10.87 -18.32
CA LYS A 32 -6.98 11.47 -16.98
C LYS A 32 -5.56 11.74 -16.49
N HIS A 33 -4.65 10.78 -16.67
CA HIS A 33 -3.27 10.95 -16.26
C HIS A 33 -2.55 12.06 -17.04
N GLU A 34 -2.73 12.11 -18.37
CA GLU A 34 -2.18 13.18 -19.21
C GLU A 34 -2.70 14.57 -18.79
N PHE A 35 -4.00 14.68 -18.51
CA PHE A 35 -4.61 15.92 -18.02
C PHE A 35 -3.98 16.39 -16.70
N LEU A 36 -3.87 15.49 -15.72
CA LEU A 36 -3.29 15.82 -14.42
C LEU A 36 -1.83 16.25 -14.55
N GLN A 37 -1.04 15.60 -15.41
CA GLN A 37 0.34 16.00 -15.67
C GLN A 37 0.41 17.41 -16.25
N GLN A 38 -0.45 17.76 -17.21
CA GLN A 38 -0.48 19.10 -17.80
C GLN A 38 -0.79 20.18 -16.78
N ILE A 39 -1.75 19.95 -15.87
CA ILE A 39 -2.05 20.91 -14.80
C ILE A 39 -0.83 21.14 -13.90
N ILE A 40 -0.14 20.07 -13.49
CA ILE A 40 1.06 20.17 -12.65
C ILE A 40 2.19 20.91 -13.38
N LEU A 41 2.45 20.58 -14.65
CA LEU A 41 3.53 21.20 -15.42
C LEU A 41 3.29 22.70 -15.66
N ASN A 42 2.03 23.10 -15.82
CA ASN A 42 1.63 24.50 -16.01
C ASN A 42 1.44 25.28 -14.69
N ASN A 43 1.59 24.64 -13.52
CA ASN A 43 1.43 25.31 -12.24
C ASN A 43 2.59 26.30 -12.00
N ASN A 44 2.29 27.60 -11.89
CA ASN A 44 3.31 28.64 -11.72
C ASN A 44 3.83 28.79 -10.28
N PHE A 45 3.21 28.13 -9.30
CA PHE A 45 3.60 28.19 -7.88
C PHE A 45 4.63 27.10 -7.50
N LEU A 46 4.75 26.05 -8.32
CA LEU A 46 5.72 24.99 -8.14
C LEU A 46 7.04 25.31 -8.86
N THR A 47 8.15 25.04 -8.18
CA THR A 47 9.49 24.97 -8.80
C THR A 47 9.60 23.77 -9.75
N ASN A 48 10.64 23.73 -10.58
CA ASN A 48 10.85 22.61 -11.50
C ASN A 48 11.09 21.28 -10.76
N GLU A 49 11.77 21.33 -9.62
CA GLU A 49 11.98 20.20 -8.74
C GLU A 49 10.66 19.71 -8.13
N GLU A 50 9.81 20.62 -7.66
CA GLU A 50 8.48 20.29 -7.12
C GLU A 50 7.53 19.75 -8.19
N LYS A 51 7.56 20.29 -9.41
CA LYS A 51 6.81 19.74 -10.55
C LYS A 51 7.26 18.32 -10.90
N SER A 52 8.57 18.08 -10.87
CA SER A 52 9.14 16.76 -11.12
C SER A 52 8.67 15.76 -10.09
N GLU A 53 8.69 16.14 -8.81
CA GLU A 53 8.20 15.29 -7.71
C GLU A 53 6.68 15.07 -7.78
N ALA A 54 5.89 16.12 -8.05
CA ALA A 54 4.45 16.00 -8.24
C ALA A 54 4.09 15.05 -9.39
N THR A 55 4.81 15.17 -10.52
CA THR A 55 4.65 14.28 -11.69
C THR A 55 5.00 12.84 -11.33
N ARG A 56 6.08 12.63 -10.55
CA ARG A 56 6.47 11.30 -10.06
C ARG A 56 5.35 10.67 -9.23
N ILE A 57 4.74 11.44 -8.31
CA ILE A 57 3.59 10.98 -7.50
C ILE A 57 2.40 10.61 -8.39
N LEU A 58 2.08 11.43 -9.40
CA LEU A 58 1.01 11.12 -10.36
C LEU A 58 1.30 9.85 -11.15
N ASN A 59 2.54 9.61 -11.56
CA ASN A 59 2.95 8.39 -12.28
C ASN A 59 2.78 7.14 -11.41
N VAL A 60 3.16 7.22 -10.14
CA VAL A 60 2.97 6.12 -9.17
C VAL A 60 1.48 5.80 -9.01
N ARG A 61 0.62 6.82 -8.90
CA ARG A 61 -0.84 6.63 -8.83
C ARG A 61 -1.40 6.00 -10.11
N TYR A 62 -0.97 6.51 -11.26
CA TYR A 62 -1.39 5.98 -12.56
C TYR A 62 -0.98 4.52 -12.76
N ASP A 63 0.27 4.15 -12.43
CA ASP A 63 0.73 2.77 -12.48
C ASP A 63 -0.08 1.86 -11.56
N ARG A 64 -0.40 2.31 -10.33
CA ARG A 64 -1.27 1.57 -9.40
C ARG A 64 -2.66 1.37 -9.99
N ASP A 65 -3.28 2.41 -10.51
CA ASP A 65 -4.63 2.34 -11.06
C ASP A 65 -4.65 1.46 -12.34
N ARG A 66 -3.58 1.43 -13.13
CA ARG A 66 -3.40 0.48 -14.24
C ARG A 66 -3.37 -0.97 -13.78
N ILE A 67 -2.63 -1.28 -12.71
CA ILE A 67 -2.57 -2.63 -12.14
C ILE A 67 -3.96 -3.13 -11.73
N LEU A 68 -4.80 -2.23 -11.20
CA LEU A 68 -6.10 -2.58 -10.64
C LEU A 68 -7.21 -2.67 -11.70
N PHE A 69 -7.22 -1.75 -12.67
CA PHE A 69 -8.37 -1.54 -13.55
C PHE A 69 -8.14 -1.91 -15.02
N ILE A 70 -6.91 -2.20 -15.45
CA ILE A 70 -6.63 -2.50 -16.86
C ILE A 70 -5.93 -3.86 -17.02
N ASN A 71 -6.67 -4.84 -17.55
CA ASN A 71 -6.09 -6.14 -17.95
C ASN A 71 -5.24 -6.07 -19.25
N ASN A 72 -5.28 -4.97 -19.99
CA ASN A 72 -4.66 -4.80 -21.33
C ASN A 72 -4.00 -3.43 -21.57
N GLY A 73 -3.43 -2.80 -20.54
CA GLY A 73 -2.64 -1.57 -20.74
C GLY A 73 -1.41 -1.88 -21.59
N GLY A 74 -1.03 -0.97 -22.50
CA GLY A 74 0.12 -1.17 -23.40
C GLY A 74 1.35 -1.69 -22.66
N LYS A 75 1.64 -2.98 -22.87
CA LYS A 75 2.70 -3.69 -22.15
C LYS A 75 4.04 -3.19 -22.68
N LYS A 76 4.91 -2.75 -21.77
CA LYS A 76 6.27 -2.33 -22.14
C LYS A 76 7.22 -3.48 -21.85
N ILE A 77 8.28 -3.62 -22.63
CA ILE A 77 9.35 -4.57 -22.30
C ILE A 77 10.28 -3.93 -21.25
N CYS A 78 10.50 -4.65 -20.16
CA CYS A 78 11.46 -4.24 -19.14
C CYS A 78 12.88 -4.34 -19.69
N LYS A 79 13.66 -3.26 -19.57
CA LYS A 79 15.05 -3.24 -20.06
C LYS A 79 15.96 -4.20 -19.28
N LEU A 80 15.62 -4.52 -18.03
CA LEU A 80 16.42 -5.38 -17.15
C LEU A 80 16.11 -6.87 -17.36
N CYS A 81 14.87 -7.31 -17.08
CA CYS A 81 14.51 -8.73 -17.15
C CYS A 81 14.01 -9.20 -18.52
N LYS A 82 13.86 -8.29 -19.49
CA LYS A 82 13.38 -8.57 -20.86
C LYS A 82 11.96 -9.13 -20.95
N LEU A 83 11.21 -9.15 -19.85
CA LEU A 83 9.80 -9.53 -19.82
C LEU A 83 8.90 -8.31 -20.01
N GLU A 84 7.68 -8.56 -20.44
CA GLU A 84 6.60 -7.56 -20.37
C GLU A 84 6.44 -7.09 -18.92
N ARG A 85 6.20 -5.78 -18.74
CA ARG A 85 5.90 -5.16 -17.46
C ARG A 85 4.63 -4.32 -17.55
N LEU A 86 3.91 -4.26 -16.45
CA LEU A 86 2.64 -3.54 -16.34
C LEU A 86 2.82 -2.03 -16.24
N CYS A 87 3.92 -1.60 -15.63
CA CYS A 87 4.11 -0.25 -15.11
C CYS A 87 5.41 0.39 -15.62
N ALA A 88 5.47 1.73 -15.59
CA ALA A 88 6.64 2.49 -16.00
C ALA A 88 7.64 2.72 -14.86
N MET A 89 7.15 2.86 -13.63
CA MET A 89 7.94 3.22 -12.44
C MET A 89 8.57 2.02 -11.74
N HIS A 90 8.15 0.80 -12.05
CA HIS A 90 8.73 -0.44 -11.53
C HIS A 90 8.51 -1.59 -12.52
N CYS A 91 9.02 -2.77 -12.19
CA CYS A 91 8.75 -4.01 -12.91
C CYS A 91 8.47 -5.12 -11.90
N GLU A 92 7.24 -5.65 -11.93
CA GLU A 92 6.76 -6.72 -11.07
C GLU A 92 7.65 -7.97 -11.15
N ASN A 93 8.15 -8.29 -12.35
CA ASN A 93 9.03 -9.44 -12.54
C ASN A 93 10.41 -9.21 -11.90
N CYS A 94 10.99 -8.01 -12.02
CA CYS A 94 12.25 -7.69 -11.35
C CYS A 94 12.10 -7.72 -9.82
N ILE A 95 10.99 -7.19 -9.30
CA ILE A 95 10.68 -7.23 -7.87
C ILE A 95 10.58 -8.67 -7.38
N ARG A 96 9.85 -9.54 -8.09
CA ARG A 96 9.71 -10.96 -7.71
C ARG A 96 11.06 -11.67 -7.71
N ILE A 97 11.90 -11.46 -8.72
CA ILE A 97 13.26 -12.01 -8.77
C ILE A 97 14.08 -11.53 -7.56
N TYR A 98 14.04 -10.23 -7.25
CA TYR A 98 14.70 -9.67 -6.07
C TYR A 98 14.20 -10.34 -4.78
N LEU A 99 12.89 -10.49 -4.60
CA LEU A 99 12.32 -11.14 -3.42
C LEU A 99 12.74 -12.61 -3.33
N GLU A 100 12.65 -13.36 -4.42
CA GLU A 100 13.03 -14.78 -4.49
C GLU A 100 14.50 -15.00 -4.12
N THR A 101 15.41 -14.15 -4.60
CA THR A 101 16.83 -14.22 -4.23
C THR A 101 17.09 -13.92 -2.76
N ASN A 102 16.15 -13.25 -2.09
CA ASN A 102 16.24 -12.89 -0.67
C ASN A 102 15.44 -13.82 0.25
N PHE A 103 14.78 -14.88 -0.25
CA PHE A 103 13.92 -15.74 0.58
C PHE A 103 14.60 -16.35 1.81
N SER A 104 15.92 -16.56 1.77
CA SER A 104 16.69 -17.02 2.94
C SER A 104 16.77 -15.99 4.06
N ASN A 105 16.60 -14.70 3.75
CA ASN A 105 16.68 -13.60 4.70
C ASN A 105 15.36 -13.37 5.44
N TRP A 106 14.26 -13.93 4.93
CA TRP A 106 12.90 -13.81 5.50
C TRP A 106 12.52 -15.13 6.17
N THR A 107 12.86 -15.28 7.46
CA THR A 107 12.35 -16.40 8.24
C THR A 107 11.78 -15.94 9.58
N SER A 108 10.59 -16.44 9.87
CA SER A 108 9.91 -16.35 11.16
C SER A 108 10.30 -17.48 12.12
N GLY A 109 11.05 -18.48 11.63
CA GLY A 109 11.24 -19.76 12.32
C GLY A 109 10.05 -20.71 12.20
N ASN A 110 8.97 -20.32 11.49
CA ASN A 110 7.81 -21.16 11.21
C ASN A 110 7.64 -21.37 9.70
N ASN A 111 7.84 -22.60 9.25
CA ASN A 111 7.78 -22.94 7.81
C ASN A 111 6.44 -22.59 7.15
N ASN A 112 5.30 -22.76 7.86
CA ASN A 112 3.99 -22.45 7.28
C ASN A 112 3.81 -20.94 7.04
N VAL A 113 4.29 -20.11 7.97
CA VAL A 113 4.26 -18.65 7.85
C VAL A 113 5.21 -18.20 6.75
N ASP A 114 6.44 -18.73 6.73
CA ASP A 114 7.45 -18.42 5.73
C ASP A 114 6.95 -18.78 4.32
N ASP A 115 6.32 -19.95 4.16
CA ASP A 115 5.76 -20.39 2.88
C ASP A 115 4.57 -19.54 2.45
N LEU A 116 3.71 -19.11 3.38
CA LEU A 116 2.64 -18.15 3.08
C LEU A 116 3.20 -16.82 2.57
N ILE A 117 4.21 -16.26 3.24
CA ILE A 117 4.85 -15.00 2.85
C ILE A 117 5.50 -15.14 1.46
N LYS A 118 6.27 -16.20 1.22
CA LYS A 118 6.88 -16.48 -0.09
C LYS A 118 5.83 -16.63 -1.19
N ARG A 119 4.68 -17.27 -0.91
CA ARG A 119 3.56 -17.36 -1.88
C ARG A 119 2.98 -15.99 -2.22
N CYS A 120 2.87 -15.08 -1.24
CA CYS A 120 2.44 -13.70 -1.48
C CYS A 120 3.47 -12.89 -2.27
N GLN A 121 4.75 -12.98 -1.90
CA GLN A 121 5.84 -12.26 -2.56
C GLN A 121 5.98 -12.61 -4.05
N ARG A 122 5.79 -13.89 -4.42
CA ARG A 122 5.75 -14.31 -5.84
C ARG A 122 4.63 -13.68 -6.66
N LYS A 123 3.59 -13.16 -5.99
CA LYS A 123 2.44 -12.52 -6.61
C LYS A 123 2.50 -10.99 -6.52
N SER A 124 3.50 -10.41 -5.85
CA SER A 124 3.65 -8.96 -5.71
C SER A 124 3.71 -8.28 -7.07
N LEU A 125 2.99 -7.15 -7.19
CA LEU A 125 2.89 -6.38 -8.43
C LEU A 125 3.61 -5.03 -8.32
N ALA A 126 3.68 -4.46 -7.12
CA ALA A 126 4.34 -3.19 -6.85
C ALA A 126 5.09 -3.23 -5.51
N PRO A 127 6.07 -2.33 -5.28
CA PRO A 127 6.83 -2.26 -4.03
C PRO A 127 5.94 -2.20 -2.78
N HIS A 128 4.91 -1.35 -2.80
CA HIS A 128 4.02 -1.15 -1.65
C HIS A 128 3.03 -2.30 -1.38
N MET A 129 3.02 -3.34 -2.23
CA MET A 129 2.20 -4.56 -2.10
C MET A 129 3.04 -5.76 -1.64
N VAL A 130 4.32 -5.56 -1.33
CA VAL A 130 5.18 -6.63 -0.83
C VAL A 130 4.75 -6.98 0.60
N VAL A 131 4.46 -8.27 0.79
CA VAL A 131 4.15 -8.86 2.10
C VAL A 131 5.44 -9.31 2.76
N GLU A 132 5.56 -9.07 4.05
CA GLU A 132 6.80 -9.27 4.80
C GLU A 132 6.59 -10.07 6.10
N TRP A 133 7.65 -10.75 6.52
CA TRP A 133 7.84 -11.05 7.94
C TRP A 133 8.40 -9.78 8.57
N ILE A 134 7.72 -9.26 9.59
CA ILE A 134 8.12 -8.02 10.27
C ILE A 134 8.64 -8.41 11.65
N PRO A 135 9.96 -8.35 11.88
CA PRO A 135 10.53 -8.57 13.19
C PRO A 135 9.87 -7.68 14.24
N TYR A 136 9.42 -8.26 15.35
CA TYR A 136 8.67 -7.52 16.38
C TYR A 136 9.46 -6.34 16.97
N ASN A 137 10.79 -6.46 17.03
CA ASN A 137 11.69 -5.38 17.46
C ASN A 137 11.71 -4.16 16.52
N ASN A 138 11.21 -4.28 15.29
CA ASN A 138 11.02 -3.15 14.39
C ASN A 138 9.71 -2.39 14.68
N LEU A 139 8.89 -2.85 15.62
CA LEU A 139 7.64 -2.21 16.04
C LEU A 139 7.86 -1.53 17.40
N GLN A 140 7.73 -0.21 17.42
CA GLN A 140 7.92 0.62 18.62
C GLN A 140 6.60 1.25 19.05
N ASN A 141 6.58 1.82 20.26
CA ASN A 141 5.44 2.55 20.81
C ASN A 141 4.11 1.78 20.73
N ILE A 142 4.17 0.46 20.91
CA ILE A 142 3.00 -0.42 20.84
C ILE A 142 2.02 -0.05 21.95
N LYS A 143 0.79 0.33 21.57
CA LYS A 143 -0.26 0.76 22.49
C LYS A 143 -1.55 0.03 22.18
N TYR A 144 -2.22 -0.46 23.22
CA TYR A 144 -3.57 -1.01 23.07
C TYR A 144 -4.52 0.08 22.58
N LEU A 145 -5.28 -0.21 21.53
CA LEU A 145 -6.27 0.70 20.96
C LEU A 145 -7.68 0.34 21.41
N LYS A 146 -8.10 -0.90 21.12
CA LYS A 146 -9.43 -1.42 21.44
C LYS A 146 -9.51 -2.91 21.20
N LYS A 147 -10.55 -3.53 21.72
CA LYS A 147 -10.99 -4.86 21.29
C LYS A 147 -11.76 -4.70 19.97
N GLY A 148 -11.26 -5.31 18.90
CA GLY A 148 -12.02 -5.54 17.67
C GLY A 148 -13.05 -6.67 17.89
N GLY A 149 -13.63 -7.22 16.83
CA GLY A 149 -14.64 -8.29 16.94
C GLY A 149 -14.23 -9.40 17.91
N TYR A 150 -13.19 -10.16 17.55
CA TYR A 150 -12.63 -11.23 18.39
C TYR A 150 -11.12 -11.07 18.65
N SER A 151 -10.55 -9.93 18.25
CA SER A 151 -9.10 -9.69 18.30
C SER A 151 -8.80 -8.40 19.05
N ASP A 152 -7.73 -8.39 19.82
CA ASP A 152 -7.17 -7.15 20.35
C ASP A 152 -6.45 -6.38 19.23
N ILE A 153 -6.68 -5.07 19.20
CA ILE A 153 -6.12 -4.15 18.22
C ILE A 153 -5.19 -3.17 18.95
N TYR A 154 -4.00 -3.00 18.39
CA TYR A 154 -2.97 -2.11 18.89
C TYR A 154 -2.53 -1.14 17.78
N THR A 155 -1.96 -0.01 18.15
CA THR A 155 -1.19 0.86 17.26
C THR A 155 0.30 0.67 17.51
N ALA A 156 1.13 0.82 16.50
CA ALA A 156 2.59 0.80 16.63
C ALA A 156 3.26 1.68 15.58
N ASP A 157 4.50 2.05 15.84
CA ASP A 157 5.40 2.70 14.90
C ASP A 157 6.32 1.64 14.28
N TRP A 158 6.14 1.37 12.98
CA TRP A 158 6.99 0.44 12.24
C TRP A 158 8.23 1.17 11.70
N ILE A 159 9.37 0.90 12.33
CA ILE A 159 10.67 1.47 11.97
C ILE A 159 11.11 0.95 10.60
N GLY A 160 11.46 1.89 9.72
CA GLY A 160 11.84 1.61 8.33
C GLY A 160 10.64 1.43 7.38
N GLY A 161 9.43 1.23 7.90
CA GLY A 161 8.19 1.23 7.12
C GLY A 161 8.14 0.17 6.02
N ARG A 162 7.20 0.33 5.08
CA ARG A 162 7.04 -0.53 3.90
C ARG A 162 7.95 -0.08 2.76
N TYR A 163 8.16 -0.95 1.79
CA TYR A 163 8.72 -0.56 0.50
C TYR A 163 7.81 0.41 -0.24
N ILE A 164 8.42 1.44 -0.83
CA ILE A 164 7.72 2.50 -1.57
C ILE A 164 8.12 2.50 -3.05
N GLU A 165 9.35 2.09 -3.37
CA GLU A 165 9.94 2.28 -4.69
C GLU A 165 10.83 1.10 -5.10
N TRP A 166 11.07 1.01 -6.41
CA TRP A 166 12.02 0.07 -7.02
C TRP A 166 13.13 0.86 -7.70
N ASP A 167 14.37 0.67 -7.26
CA ASP A 167 15.53 1.26 -7.89
C ASP A 167 15.96 0.41 -9.09
N PHE A 168 15.83 0.94 -10.31
CA PHE A 168 16.28 0.23 -11.51
C PHE A 168 17.80 0.14 -11.65
N GLN A 169 18.54 1.10 -11.08
CA GLN A 169 19.99 1.14 -11.15
C GLN A 169 20.60 0.14 -10.17
N GLN A 170 20.18 0.19 -8.91
CA GLN A 170 20.67 -0.73 -7.87
C GLN A 170 19.98 -2.10 -7.90
N ARG A 171 18.79 -2.18 -8.51
CA ARG A 171 17.93 -3.38 -8.53
C ARG A 171 17.49 -3.81 -7.14
N GLU A 172 17.09 -2.83 -6.33
CA GLU A 172 16.69 -3.03 -4.95
C GLU A 172 15.36 -2.33 -4.66
N LEU A 173 14.63 -2.86 -3.67
CA LEU A 173 13.46 -2.21 -3.13
C LEU A 173 13.87 -1.13 -2.12
N ILE A 174 13.34 0.07 -2.30
CA ILE A 174 13.58 1.22 -1.41
C ILE A 174 12.39 1.36 -0.45
N ARG A 175 12.71 1.64 0.81
CA ARG A 175 11.77 1.94 1.89
C ARG A 175 12.18 3.23 2.57
N PHE A 176 11.23 3.95 3.16
CA PHE A 176 11.48 5.28 3.71
C PHE A 176 10.67 5.51 4.99
N GLY A 177 11.35 6.04 6.00
CA GLY A 177 10.73 6.57 7.20
C GLY A 177 10.11 5.52 8.13
N THR A 178 9.45 6.02 9.16
CA THR A 178 8.67 5.22 10.11
C THR A 178 7.20 5.34 9.74
N HIS A 179 6.47 4.23 9.74
CA HIS A 179 5.05 4.23 9.42
C HIS A 179 4.22 3.85 10.63
N GLU A 180 3.16 4.61 10.90
CA GLU A 180 2.18 4.21 11.89
C GLU A 180 1.30 3.07 11.34
N VAL A 181 1.17 2.00 12.12
CA VAL A 181 0.49 0.76 11.73
C VAL A 181 -0.50 0.29 12.79
N ILE A 182 -1.43 -0.55 12.36
CA ILE A 182 -2.33 -1.29 13.24
C ILE A 182 -1.80 -2.71 13.38
N LEU A 183 -1.68 -3.18 14.62
CA LEU A 183 -1.43 -4.59 14.92
C LEU A 183 -2.74 -5.25 15.33
N LYS A 184 -3.14 -6.27 14.58
CA LYS A 184 -4.32 -7.08 14.91
C LYS A 184 -3.87 -8.46 15.37
N ARG A 185 -4.13 -8.79 16.63
CA ARG A 185 -3.78 -10.11 17.19
C ARG A 185 -4.61 -11.21 16.51
N LEU A 186 -3.95 -12.28 16.10
CA LEU A 186 -4.57 -13.46 15.52
C LEU A 186 -4.66 -14.55 16.59
N VAL A 187 -5.89 -14.88 16.97
CA VAL A 187 -6.17 -15.94 17.95
C VAL A 187 -6.99 -17.04 17.29
N ASN A 188 -6.83 -18.28 17.75
CA ASN A 188 -7.73 -19.36 17.36
C ASN A 188 -9.11 -19.11 17.98
N ILE A 189 -10.16 -19.21 17.17
CA ILE A 189 -11.54 -19.01 17.63
C ILE A 189 -12.29 -20.32 17.44
N GLU A 190 -12.27 -21.16 18.48
CA GLU A 190 -12.92 -22.47 18.48
C GLU A 190 -14.41 -22.38 18.14
N SER A 191 -15.13 -21.39 18.70
CA SER A 191 -16.56 -21.19 18.47
C SER A 191 -16.93 -20.84 17.03
N ALA A 192 -15.98 -20.31 16.25
CA ALA A 192 -16.16 -19.99 14.85
C ALA A 192 -15.51 -21.01 13.91
N ASN A 193 -14.90 -22.07 14.47
CA ASN A 193 -14.07 -23.05 13.78
C ASN A 193 -13.08 -22.39 12.80
N ARG A 194 -12.46 -21.28 13.22
CA ARG A 194 -11.56 -20.47 12.38
C ARG A 194 -10.16 -20.46 12.97
N SER A 195 -9.18 -20.82 12.16
CA SER A 195 -7.77 -20.78 12.54
C SER A 195 -7.17 -19.40 12.33
N TRP A 196 -6.22 -19.01 13.20
CA TRP A 196 -5.42 -17.80 13.02
C TRP A 196 -4.74 -17.78 11.63
N PHE A 197 -4.36 -18.95 11.11
CA PHE A 197 -3.62 -19.09 9.86
C PHE A 197 -4.52 -18.82 8.64
N GLU A 198 -5.76 -19.30 8.65
CA GLU A 198 -6.75 -19.03 7.59
C GLU A 198 -7.06 -17.53 7.51
N GLU A 199 -7.15 -16.87 8.66
CA GLU A 199 -7.33 -15.43 8.72
C GLU A 199 -6.11 -14.67 8.15
N ALA A 200 -4.90 -15.11 8.51
CA ALA A 200 -3.68 -14.53 7.98
C ALA A 200 -3.59 -14.69 6.45
N GLU A 201 -3.84 -15.90 5.95
CA GLU A 201 -3.83 -16.19 4.50
C GLU A 201 -4.85 -15.33 3.76
N SER A 202 -6.07 -15.20 4.28
CA SER A 202 -7.11 -14.35 3.70
C SER A 202 -6.67 -12.88 3.62
N HIS A 203 -6.17 -12.31 4.73
CA HIS A 203 -5.73 -10.91 4.75
C HIS A 203 -4.53 -10.64 3.84
N LEU A 204 -3.55 -11.53 3.80
CA LEU A 204 -2.35 -11.35 2.98
C LEU A 204 -2.62 -11.53 1.49
N THR A 205 -3.53 -12.44 1.11
CA THR A 205 -3.84 -12.71 -0.30
C THR A 205 -4.82 -11.70 -0.90
N ILE A 206 -5.72 -11.14 -0.09
CA ILE A 206 -6.75 -10.20 -0.52
C ILE A 206 -6.30 -8.75 -0.30
N GLY A 207 -5.78 -8.42 0.88
CA GLY A 207 -5.41 -7.06 1.27
C GLY A 207 -4.20 -6.50 0.50
N SER A 208 -3.42 -7.36 -0.14
CA SER A 208 -2.36 -6.93 -1.06
C SER A 208 -2.88 -6.58 -2.45
N LYS A 209 -4.12 -6.93 -2.82
CA LYS A 209 -4.62 -6.83 -4.21
C LYS A 209 -5.64 -5.73 -4.47
N TRP A 210 -6.41 -5.31 -3.47
CA TRP A 210 -7.56 -4.42 -3.66
C TRP A 210 -7.42 -3.13 -2.87
N VAL A 211 -7.70 -1.99 -3.51
CA VAL A 211 -7.60 -0.64 -2.89
C VAL A 211 -8.64 -0.39 -1.81
N ASP A 212 -9.79 -1.06 -1.87
CA ASP A 212 -10.89 -0.88 -0.92
C ASP A 212 -10.69 -1.70 0.37
N ILE A 213 -9.61 -2.50 0.42
CA ILE A 213 -9.28 -3.34 1.56
C ILE A 213 -8.03 -2.78 2.22
N VAL A 214 -8.06 -2.68 3.54
CA VAL A 214 -6.94 -2.17 4.33
C VAL A 214 -5.68 -2.98 3.98
N PRO A 215 -4.62 -2.33 3.45
CA PRO A 215 -3.39 -3.01 3.09
C PRO A 215 -2.81 -3.77 4.28
N CYS A 216 -2.49 -5.05 4.06
CA CYS A 216 -1.76 -5.86 5.01
C CYS A 216 -0.29 -5.92 4.59
N TYR A 217 0.59 -5.40 5.44
CA TYR A 217 2.02 -5.33 5.17
C TYR A 217 2.73 -6.64 5.52
N GLY A 218 2.18 -7.43 6.43
CA GLY A 218 2.87 -8.63 6.88
C GLY A 218 2.33 -9.25 8.15
N ILE A 219 3.14 -10.16 8.68
CA ILE A 219 2.92 -10.86 9.94
C ILE A 219 4.09 -10.57 10.86
N THR A 220 3.81 -10.44 12.15
CA THR A 220 4.80 -10.44 13.23
C THR A 220 4.40 -11.47 14.30
N LEU A 221 5.31 -11.78 15.23
CA LEU A 221 5.06 -12.63 16.39
C LEU A 221 5.40 -11.84 17.64
N ASP A 222 4.44 -11.71 18.54
CA ASP A 222 4.66 -11.10 19.85
C ASP A 222 5.45 -12.08 20.73
N PRO A 223 6.70 -11.78 21.12
CA PRO A 223 7.50 -12.70 21.91
C PRO A 223 6.99 -12.86 23.35
N SER A 224 6.15 -11.95 23.85
CA SER A 224 5.62 -11.99 25.21
C SER A 224 4.43 -12.92 25.34
N THR A 225 3.57 -13.00 24.31
CA THR A 225 2.38 -13.86 24.32
C THR A 225 2.51 -15.08 23.40
N ASN A 226 3.51 -15.08 22.51
CA ASN A 226 3.68 -16.05 21.43
C ASN A 226 2.51 -16.08 20.43
N ASP A 227 1.77 -14.97 20.32
CA ASP A 227 0.69 -14.81 19.35
C ASP A 227 1.17 -14.12 18.08
N TYR A 228 0.72 -14.61 16.93
CA TYR A 228 0.90 -13.92 15.66
C TYR A 228 0.00 -12.69 15.58
N MET A 229 0.50 -11.65 14.91
CA MET A 229 -0.27 -10.43 14.65
C MET A 229 -0.13 -10.01 13.19
N LEU A 230 -1.22 -9.53 12.59
CA LEU A 230 -1.17 -8.85 11.31
C LEU A 230 -0.70 -7.41 11.49
N VAL A 231 0.17 -6.96 10.60
CA VAL A 231 0.59 -5.56 10.51
C VAL A 231 -0.16 -4.91 9.36
N LEU A 232 -1.07 -3.99 9.68
CA LEU A 232 -2.01 -3.38 8.76
C LEU A 232 -1.75 -1.88 8.63
N HIS A 233 -2.11 -1.31 7.49
CA HIS A 233 -2.16 0.14 7.33
C HIS A 233 -3.13 0.76 8.34
N LYS A 234 -2.71 1.83 9.02
CA LYS A 234 -3.61 2.58 9.89
C LYS A 234 -4.51 3.48 9.04
N MET A 235 -5.81 3.22 9.08
CA MET A 235 -6.83 4.10 8.52
C MET A 235 -7.20 5.19 9.54
N ASP A 236 -7.50 6.39 9.06
CA ASP A 236 -7.79 7.55 9.93
C ASP A 236 -9.05 7.36 10.78
N ASN A 237 -10.06 6.62 10.29
CA ASN A 237 -11.31 6.40 11.00
C ASN A 237 -11.91 5.03 10.67
N ASP A 238 -12.60 4.43 11.66
CA ASP A 238 -13.53 3.36 11.35
C ASP A 238 -14.84 3.93 10.78
N LEU A 239 -15.41 3.23 9.81
CA LEU A 239 -16.62 3.66 9.10
C LEU A 239 -17.77 4.00 10.07
N ARG A 240 -17.92 3.24 11.16
CA ARG A 240 -19.00 3.45 12.13
C ARG A 240 -18.83 4.76 12.89
N THR A 241 -17.62 5.08 13.33
CA THR A 241 -17.28 6.34 13.98
C THR A 241 -17.43 7.50 13.00
N HIS A 242 -16.96 7.34 11.76
CA HIS A 242 -17.10 8.35 10.71
C HIS A 242 -18.57 8.68 10.42
N LEU A 243 -19.42 7.67 10.24
CA LEU A 243 -20.86 7.83 10.01
C LEU A 243 -21.55 8.51 11.20
N ARG A 244 -21.21 8.13 12.44
CA ARG A 244 -21.78 8.76 13.65
C ARG A 244 -21.41 10.24 13.77
N GLN A 245 -20.16 10.59 13.49
CA GLN A 245 -19.67 11.97 13.59
C GLN A 245 -20.18 12.86 12.45
N ASN A 246 -20.43 12.30 11.28
CA ASN A 246 -20.79 13.05 10.07
C ASN A 246 -22.25 12.88 9.63
N HIS A 247 -23.09 12.20 10.41
CA HIS A 247 -24.49 11.92 10.08
C HIS A 247 -25.26 13.17 9.61
N ASN A 248 -25.00 14.33 10.20
CA ASN A 248 -25.71 15.58 9.87
C ASN A 248 -25.08 16.34 8.67
N LYS A 249 -23.97 15.85 8.12
CA LYS A 249 -23.20 16.44 7.01
C LYS A 249 -23.13 15.54 5.78
N LEU A 250 -23.54 14.28 5.91
CA LEU A 250 -23.65 13.32 4.81
C LEU A 250 -24.95 13.60 4.05
N THR A 251 -24.84 13.77 2.73
CA THR A 251 -26.00 13.81 1.84
C THR A 251 -26.16 12.44 1.20
N TRP A 252 -27.39 12.02 0.89
CA TRP A 252 -27.69 10.71 0.28
C TRP A 252 -26.78 10.34 -0.91
N LYS A 253 -26.36 11.32 -1.72
CA LYS A 253 -25.42 11.11 -2.85
C LYS A 253 -24.01 10.66 -2.44
N LYS A 254 -23.58 10.96 -1.21
CA LYS A 254 -22.29 10.54 -0.63
C LYS A 254 -22.40 9.17 0.08
N GLU A 255 -23.59 8.78 0.53
CA GLU A 255 -23.83 7.50 1.22
C GLU A 255 -23.84 6.30 0.28
N PHE A 256 -24.21 6.49 -1.00
CA PHE A 256 -24.25 5.41 -2.00
C PHE A 256 -23.01 5.33 -2.91
N LYS A 257 -21.99 6.17 -2.68
CA LYS A 257 -20.73 6.19 -3.45
C LYS A 257 -19.51 5.70 -2.66
N SER A 258 -19.70 5.30 -1.40
CA SER A 258 -18.68 4.70 -0.53
C SER A 258 -18.74 3.19 -0.56
#